data_AF-A0A1I0SDK0-F1
#
_entry.id   AF-A0A1I0SDK0-F1
#
_cell.length_a   1.000
_cell.length_b   1.000
_cell.length_c   1.000
_cell.angle_alpha   90.00
_cell.angle_beta   90.00
_cell.angle_gamma   90.00
#
_symmetry.space_group_name_H-M   'P 1'
#
loop_
_entity.id
_entity.type
_entity.pdbx_description
1 polymer ?
#
loop_
_entity_poly.entity_id
_entity_poly.type
_entity_poly.pdbx_seq_one_letter_code
_entity_poly.pdbx_strand_id
1 'polypeptide(L)'
;MKNILCLGIFFFLLTAGIISCKKDDDTVTSDKVTLLSFGPSGSKPGDKIRFIGNNLNKVTAIELKGAVVAAAAFNEQAADHITLTVPQETEKGTVTLKAPEGDIISKTVLNLNVPVTVTTVPATAVAGQNITIKGTFVNWITRITFGNDAIVTEFVSKSVTELVVKVPVTATTGTLIFHADGTEPVDIESDEVLEIK
;
A
#
# COMPACT_ATOMS: atom_id res chain seq x y z
N MET A 1 -84.61 -16.32 -38.24
CA MET A 1 -84.34 -15.50 -39.44
C MET A 1 -82.85 -15.11 -39.42
N LYS A 2 -82.10 -15.42 -40.49
CA LYS A 2 -80.70 -15.02 -40.83
C LYS A 2 -79.61 -15.40 -39.80
N ASN A 3 -78.74 -16.38 -40.00
CA ASN A 3 -77.62 -16.56 -40.96
C ASN A 3 -76.59 -15.41 -40.99
N ILE A 4 -75.30 -15.82 -41.06
CA ILE A 4 -74.15 -15.15 -41.70
C ILE A 4 -73.43 -14.07 -40.85
N LEU A 5 -72.10 -13.86 -40.87
CA LEU A 5 -70.91 -14.54 -41.42
C LEU A 5 -69.71 -13.62 -41.07
N CYS A 6 -68.52 -14.22 -40.99
CA CYS A 6 -67.16 -13.67 -41.00
C CYS A 6 -66.93 -12.23 -41.52
N LEU A 7 -65.93 -11.54 -40.93
CA LEU A 7 -64.56 -11.39 -41.48
C LEU A 7 -63.96 -10.02 -41.11
N GLY A 8 -62.78 -10.02 -40.46
CA GLY A 8 -62.01 -8.81 -40.21
C GLY A 8 -60.78 -9.02 -39.33
N ILE A 9 -59.76 -9.68 -39.87
CA ILE A 9 -58.39 -9.68 -39.32
C ILE A 9 -57.82 -8.27 -39.44
N PHE A 10 -57.36 -7.67 -38.33
CA PHE A 10 -56.32 -6.65 -38.39
C PHE A 10 -55.34 -6.83 -37.23
N PHE A 11 -54.15 -7.27 -37.62
CA PHE A 11 -52.93 -7.41 -36.87
C PHE A 11 -52.34 -6.01 -36.60
N PHE A 12 -52.20 -5.57 -35.34
CA PHE A 12 -51.08 -4.69 -34.98
C PHE A 12 -50.81 -4.62 -33.46
N LEU A 13 -49.68 -5.25 -33.12
CA LEU A 13 -48.73 -4.99 -32.04
C LEU A 13 -49.15 -4.16 -30.81
N LEU A 14 -49.16 -4.90 -29.70
CA LEU A 14 -48.68 -4.53 -28.37
C LEU A 14 -47.66 -3.36 -28.37
N THR A 15 -48.07 -2.19 -27.89
CA THR A 15 -47.14 -1.15 -27.43
C THR A 15 -47.53 -0.77 -26.00
N ALA A 16 -46.97 -1.51 -25.04
CA ALA A 16 -46.90 -1.05 -23.67
C ALA A 16 -45.96 0.16 -23.65
N GLY A 17 -46.53 1.34 -23.43
CA GLY A 17 -45.79 2.58 -23.28
C GLY A 17 -44.77 2.44 -22.15
N ILE A 18 -43.51 2.56 -22.51
CA ILE A 18 -42.41 2.71 -21.56
C ILE A 18 -42.63 4.01 -20.77
N ILE A 19 -42.94 3.85 -19.49
CA ILE A 19 -42.82 4.95 -18.52
C ILE A 19 -41.34 5.29 -18.46
N SER A 20 -40.97 6.31 -19.22
CA SER A 20 -39.70 7.00 -19.10
C SER A 20 -39.69 7.68 -17.74
N CYS A 21 -39.22 6.97 -16.72
CA CYS A 21 -38.77 7.60 -15.49
C CYS A 21 -37.61 8.51 -15.89
N LYS A 22 -37.88 9.81 -15.99
CA LYS A 22 -36.85 10.83 -15.85
C LYS A 22 -36.26 10.60 -14.47
N LYS A 23 -35.13 9.90 -14.43
CA LYS A 23 -34.22 9.96 -13.30
C LYS A 23 -33.71 11.40 -13.40
N ASP A 24 -34.16 12.25 -12.48
CA ASP A 24 -33.50 13.53 -12.26
C ASP A 24 -32.06 13.18 -11.92
N ASP A 25 -31.19 13.34 -12.93
CA ASP A 25 -29.77 13.15 -12.81
C ASP A 25 -29.23 14.41 -12.12
N ASP A 26 -29.43 14.47 -10.81
CA ASP A 26 -28.55 15.25 -9.95
C ASP A 26 -27.20 14.53 -9.95
N THR A 27 -26.48 14.58 -11.08
CA THR A 27 -25.03 14.52 -11.08
C THR A 27 -24.55 15.77 -10.35
N VAL A 28 -24.65 15.72 -9.03
CA VAL A 28 -23.78 16.49 -8.16
C VAL A 28 -22.39 16.06 -8.58
N THR A 29 -21.77 16.84 -9.47
CA THR A 29 -20.33 16.82 -9.67
C THR A 29 -19.79 17.32 -8.34
N SER A 30 -19.69 16.40 -7.39
CA SER A 30 -19.28 16.69 -6.03
C SER A 30 -17.91 17.29 -6.15
N ASP A 31 -17.76 18.56 -5.81
CA ASP A 31 -16.49 19.28 -5.84
C ASP A 31 -15.45 18.71 -4.87
N LYS A 32 -15.86 17.71 -4.08
CA LYS A 32 -15.07 17.00 -3.10
C LYS A 32 -14.02 16.11 -3.76
N VAL A 33 -12.81 16.14 -3.23
CA VAL A 33 -11.75 15.21 -3.57
C VAL A 33 -12.11 13.84 -3.00
N THR A 34 -11.97 12.80 -3.83
CA THR A 34 -12.19 11.41 -3.39
C THR A 34 -11.10 10.51 -3.91
N LEU A 35 -10.53 9.66 -3.06
CA LEU A 35 -9.70 8.54 -3.47
C LEU A 35 -10.57 7.29 -3.65
N LEU A 36 -10.58 6.72 -4.84
CA LEU A 36 -11.32 5.49 -5.15
C LEU A 36 -10.42 4.26 -5.15
N SER A 37 -9.23 4.38 -5.72
CA SER A 37 -8.24 3.30 -5.75
C SER A 37 -6.83 3.82 -5.96
N PHE A 38 -5.85 2.95 -5.73
CA PHE A 38 -4.46 3.19 -6.07
C PHE A 38 -3.78 1.86 -6.44
N GLY A 39 -2.72 1.93 -7.24
CA GLY A 39 -1.97 0.75 -7.66
C GLY A 39 -0.96 1.04 -8.78
N PRO A 40 -0.37 -0.01 -9.39
CA PRO A 40 -0.70 -1.43 -9.22
C PRO A 40 -0.33 -1.98 -7.83
N SER A 41 -0.93 -3.11 -7.44
CA SER A 41 -0.49 -3.87 -6.28
C SER A 41 0.85 -4.56 -6.58
N GLY A 42 1.74 -4.66 -5.58
CA GLY A 42 3.04 -5.29 -5.77
C GLY A 42 4.09 -4.35 -6.38
N SER A 43 3.80 -3.06 -6.51
CA SER A 43 4.80 -2.04 -6.82
C SER A 43 5.99 -2.10 -5.87
N LYS A 44 7.17 -1.77 -6.39
CA LYS A 44 8.42 -1.64 -5.65
C LYS A 44 8.70 -0.15 -5.36
N PRO A 45 9.54 0.16 -4.37
CA PRO A 45 10.10 1.51 -4.25
C PRO A 45 10.80 1.91 -5.55
N GLY A 46 10.54 3.12 -6.04
CA GLY A 46 10.99 3.60 -7.35
C GLY A 46 10.03 3.34 -8.52
N ASP A 47 9.02 2.49 -8.36
CA ASP A 47 7.99 2.31 -9.40
C ASP A 47 7.05 3.52 -9.47
N LYS A 48 6.37 3.67 -10.61
CA LYS A 48 5.22 4.57 -10.71
C LYS A 48 4.00 3.92 -10.06
N ILE A 49 3.33 4.67 -9.19
CA ILE A 49 2.03 4.33 -8.62
C ILE A 49 1.01 5.37 -9.05
N ARG A 50 -0.21 4.92 -9.39
CA ARG A 50 -1.33 5.74 -9.83
C ARG A 50 -2.43 5.73 -8.78
N PHE A 51 -2.97 6.90 -8.48
CA PHE A 51 -4.15 7.13 -7.66
C PHE A 51 -5.30 7.52 -8.57
N ILE A 52 -6.48 6.94 -8.36
CA ILE A 52 -7.68 7.18 -9.17
C ILE A 52 -8.77 7.73 -8.27
N GLY A 53 -9.47 8.77 -8.73
CA GLY A 53 -10.39 9.50 -7.90
C GLY A 53 -11.20 10.55 -8.64
N ASN A 54 -11.68 11.53 -7.88
CA ASN A 54 -12.35 12.72 -8.40
C ASN A 54 -11.69 13.97 -7.80
N ASN A 55 -11.65 15.06 -8.57
CA ASN A 55 -11.05 16.34 -8.21
C ASN A 55 -9.60 16.25 -7.69
N LEU A 56 -8.84 15.24 -8.11
CA LEU A 56 -7.48 14.99 -7.64
C LEU A 56 -6.49 16.10 -8.04
N ASN A 57 -6.85 16.96 -8.99
CA ASN A 57 -6.11 18.18 -9.31
C ASN A 57 -6.08 19.20 -8.15
N LYS A 58 -6.91 19.03 -7.12
CA LYS A 58 -6.90 19.86 -5.90
C LYS A 58 -5.95 19.31 -4.81
N VAL A 59 -5.40 18.10 -4.97
CA VAL A 59 -4.49 17.50 -3.99
C VAL A 59 -3.16 18.24 -3.95
N THR A 60 -2.70 18.59 -2.77
CA THR A 60 -1.47 19.38 -2.56
C THR A 60 -0.28 18.54 -2.13
N ALA A 61 -0.52 17.36 -1.55
CA ALA A 61 0.49 16.36 -1.23
C ALA A 61 -0.16 14.99 -1.05
N ILE A 62 0.64 13.94 -1.19
CA ILE A 62 0.30 12.56 -0.83
C ILE A 62 1.30 12.10 0.22
N GLU A 63 0.79 11.72 1.39
CA GLU A 63 1.56 11.09 2.45
C GLU A 63 1.46 9.57 2.30
N LEU A 64 2.60 8.94 2.11
CA LEU A 64 2.79 7.51 2.23
C LEU A 64 3.44 7.27 3.60
N LYS A 65 3.22 6.12 4.23
CA LYS A 65 3.90 5.87 5.50
C LYS A 65 5.42 5.95 5.29
N GLY A 66 6.11 6.80 6.05
CA GLY A 66 7.55 7.03 5.92
C GLY A 66 7.96 8.10 4.89
N ALA A 67 7.07 8.58 4.02
CA ALA A 67 7.41 9.56 2.99
C ALA A 67 6.27 10.54 2.63
N VAL A 68 6.61 11.80 2.36
CA VAL A 68 5.64 12.80 1.89
C VAL A 68 6.03 13.29 0.50
N VAL A 69 5.11 13.20 -0.45
CA VAL A 69 5.29 13.67 -1.82
C VAL A 69 4.43 14.90 -2.05
N ALA A 70 5.06 16.07 -2.18
CA ALA A 70 4.36 17.31 -2.53
C ALA A 70 3.88 17.30 -3.99
N ALA A 71 2.82 18.05 -4.31
CA ALA A 71 2.24 18.07 -5.64
C ALA A 71 3.23 18.45 -6.75
N ALA A 72 4.20 19.32 -6.45
CA ALA A 72 5.26 19.68 -7.39
C ALA A 72 6.17 18.50 -7.81
N ALA A 73 6.17 17.40 -7.04
CA ALA A 73 6.93 16.18 -7.32
C ALA A 73 6.06 15.06 -7.92
N PHE A 74 4.76 15.30 -8.16
CA PHE A 74 3.93 14.35 -8.90
C PHE A 74 4.43 14.24 -10.34
N ASN A 75 4.41 13.03 -10.90
CA ASN A 75 4.73 12.84 -12.31
C ASN A 75 3.60 13.39 -13.19
N GLU A 76 2.35 13.17 -12.78
CA GLU A 76 1.15 13.61 -13.47
C GLU A 76 0.07 13.94 -12.43
N GLN A 77 -0.72 14.98 -12.70
CA GLN A 77 -1.86 15.36 -11.88
C GLN A 77 -3.00 15.87 -12.75
N ALA A 78 -4.13 15.19 -12.68
CA ALA A 78 -5.38 15.52 -13.35
C ALA A 78 -6.56 15.39 -12.37
N ALA A 79 -7.76 15.74 -12.81
CA ALA A 79 -8.95 15.66 -11.96
C ALA A 79 -9.31 14.22 -11.56
N ASP A 80 -9.03 13.24 -12.41
CA ASP A 80 -9.40 11.84 -12.22
C ASP A 80 -8.23 10.95 -11.76
N HIS A 81 -6.99 11.45 -11.83
CA HIS A 81 -5.81 10.68 -11.42
C HIS A 81 -4.60 11.52 -11.00
N ILE A 82 -3.73 10.90 -10.20
CA ILE A 82 -2.37 11.36 -9.91
C ILE A 82 -1.42 10.18 -10.14
N THR A 83 -0.25 10.44 -10.72
CA THR A 83 0.84 9.47 -10.79
C THR A 83 2.05 10.03 -10.05
N LEU A 84 2.71 9.22 -9.22
CA LEU A 84 3.99 9.57 -8.59
C LEU A 84 4.93 8.37 -8.58
N THR A 85 6.22 8.64 -8.40
CA THR A 85 7.24 7.62 -8.13
C THR A 85 7.24 7.30 -6.64
N VAL A 86 7.09 6.03 -6.28
CA VAL A 86 7.10 5.58 -4.87
C VAL A 86 8.46 5.90 -4.24
N PRO A 87 8.53 6.76 -3.22
CA PRO A 87 9.77 7.06 -2.51
C PRO A 87 10.39 5.81 -1.87
N GLN A 88 11.72 5.79 -1.77
CA GLN A 88 12.49 4.70 -1.16
C GLN A 88 12.09 4.45 0.31
N GLU A 89 11.67 5.52 0.99
CA GLU A 89 11.37 5.54 2.43
C GLU A 89 9.94 5.06 2.72
N THR A 90 9.19 4.71 1.67
CA THR A 90 7.82 4.22 1.82
C THR A 90 7.78 2.90 2.56
N GLU A 91 6.92 2.80 3.55
CA GLU A 91 6.62 1.63 4.34
C GLU A 91 5.18 1.14 4.09
N LYS A 92 4.89 -0.10 4.50
CA LYS A 92 3.53 -0.65 4.51
C LYS A 92 2.61 0.20 5.42
N GLY A 93 1.57 0.78 4.85
CA GLY A 93 0.63 1.64 5.59
C GLY A 93 -0.46 2.25 4.71
N THR A 94 -1.36 3.03 5.30
CA THR A 94 -2.37 3.78 4.55
C THR A 94 -1.74 4.93 3.76
N VAL A 95 -2.44 5.37 2.73
CA VAL A 95 -2.12 6.56 1.94
C VAL A 95 -3.04 7.69 2.40
N THR A 96 -2.50 8.89 2.60
CA THR A 96 -3.27 10.09 2.92
C THR A 96 -3.11 11.13 1.81
N LEU A 97 -4.21 11.59 1.22
CA LEU A 97 -4.20 12.72 0.29
C LEU A 97 -4.49 14.00 1.09
N LYS A 98 -3.67 15.03 0.91
CA LYS A 98 -3.88 16.35 1.50
C LYS A 98 -4.70 17.21 0.53
N ALA A 99 -5.96 17.45 0.87
CA ALA A 99 -6.87 18.27 0.08
C ALA A 99 -7.29 19.54 0.87
N PRO A 100 -7.73 20.62 0.20
CA PRO A 100 -8.15 21.86 0.87
C PRO A 100 -9.26 21.68 1.90
N GLU A 101 -10.16 20.71 1.68
CA GLU A 101 -11.26 20.37 2.58
C GLU A 101 -10.86 19.44 3.74
N GLY A 102 -9.62 18.94 3.75
CA GLY A 102 -9.08 18.03 4.77
C GLY A 102 -8.40 16.79 4.20
N ASP A 103 -7.93 15.95 5.11
CA ASP A 103 -7.20 14.73 4.77
C ASP A 103 -8.14 13.59 4.34
N ILE A 104 -7.75 12.89 3.28
CA ILE A 104 -8.46 11.72 2.77
C ILE A 104 -7.56 10.50 2.95
N ILE A 105 -7.92 9.62 3.88
CA ILE A 105 -7.17 8.41 4.21
C ILE A 105 -7.74 7.24 3.41
N SER A 106 -6.86 6.44 2.80
CA SER A 106 -7.25 5.23 2.08
C SER A 106 -7.86 4.19 3.02
N LYS A 107 -8.84 3.43 2.51
CA LYS A 107 -9.44 2.30 3.25
C LYS A 107 -8.54 1.07 3.30
N THR A 108 -7.73 0.88 2.25
CA THR A 108 -6.77 -0.21 2.13
C THR A 108 -5.36 0.29 2.41
N VAL A 109 -4.49 -0.61 2.85
CA VAL A 109 -3.06 -0.33 3.02
C VAL A 109 -2.35 -0.43 1.67
N LEU A 110 -1.43 0.49 1.42
CA LEU A 110 -0.38 0.31 0.44
C LEU A 110 0.62 -0.69 1.00
N ASN A 111 0.87 -1.75 0.24
CA ASN A 111 1.89 -2.74 0.50
C ASN A 111 2.76 -2.87 -0.76
N LEU A 112 4.06 -3.08 -0.57
CA LEU A 112 5.05 -3.06 -1.65
C LEU A 112 5.79 -4.41 -1.73
N ASN A 113 6.30 -4.74 -2.92
CA ASN A 113 7.23 -5.83 -3.10
C ASN A 113 8.66 -5.29 -2.90
N VAL A 114 9.20 -5.44 -1.69
CA VAL A 114 10.49 -4.84 -1.34
C VAL A 114 11.59 -5.90 -1.26
N PRO A 115 12.64 -5.82 -2.11
CA PRO A 115 13.76 -6.73 -2.05
C PRO A 115 14.70 -6.34 -0.91
N VAL A 116 14.42 -6.82 0.30
CA VAL A 116 15.26 -6.57 1.47
C VAL A 116 16.56 -7.35 1.35
N THR A 117 17.68 -6.69 1.66
CA THR A 117 18.98 -7.35 1.77
C THR A 117 19.63 -6.97 3.09
N VAL A 118 20.31 -7.93 3.72
CA VAL A 118 21.16 -7.70 4.89
C VAL A 118 22.60 -7.89 4.43
N THR A 119 23.44 -6.88 4.64
CA THR A 119 24.84 -6.86 4.18
C THR A 119 25.85 -6.90 5.32
N THR A 120 25.44 -6.53 6.54
CA THR A 120 26.35 -6.56 7.69
C THR A 120 25.59 -6.89 8.95
N VAL A 121 26.06 -7.95 9.61
CA VAL A 121 25.77 -8.30 11.00
C VAL A 121 27.09 -8.24 11.75
N PRO A 122 27.17 -7.67 12.97
CA PRO A 122 28.40 -7.72 13.76
C PRO A 122 28.84 -9.16 14.01
N ALA A 123 30.15 -9.42 14.04
CA ALA A 123 30.65 -10.76 14.35
C ALA A 123 30.40 -11.17 15.82
N THR A 124 30.35 -10.18 16.72
CA THR A 124 30.15 -10.42 18.15
C THR A 124 29.15 -9.43 18.72
N ALA A 125 28.38 -9.87 19.72
CA ALA A 125 27.51 -9.00 20.50
C ALA A 125 27.50 -9.37 21.98
N VAL A 126 27.09 -8.43 22.82
CA VAL A 126 26.88 -8.64 24.25
C VAL A 126 25.39 -8.70 24.51
N ALA A 127 24.96 -9.72 25.26
CA ALA A 127 23.57 -9.88 25.64
C ALA A 127 23.01 -8.62 26.33
N GLY A 128 21.82 -8.17 25.92
CA GLY A 128 21.20 -6.96 26.45
C GLY A 128 21.75 -5.63 25.91
N GLN A 129 22.77 -5.63 25.05
CA GLN A 129 23.27 -4.44 24.37
C GLN A 129 22.67 -4.29 22.97
N ASN A 130 22.82 -3.10 22.38
CA ASN A 130 22.37 -2.85 21.02
C ASN A 130 23.40 -3.33 20.01
N ILE A 131 22.91 -3.86 18.88
CA ILE A 131 23.67 -4.10 17.67
C ILE A 131 23.06 -3.33 16.50
N THR A 132 23.91 -3.03 15.52
CA THR A 132 23.52 -2.38 14.28
C THR A 132 23.62 -3.36 13.13
N ILE A 133 22.52 -3.54 12.42
CA ILE A 133 22.40 -4.34 11.19
C ILE A 133 22.35 -3.36 10.01
N LYS A 134 23.12 -3.63 8.95
CA LYS A 134 23.12 -2.81 7.73
C LYS A 134 22.66 -3.61 6.53
N GLY A 135 22.11 -2.91 5.54
CA GLY A 135 21.59 -3.52 4.34
C GLY A 135 20.83 -2.53 3.46
N THR A 136 19.92 -3.06 2.64
CA THR A 136 19.00 -2.28 1.82
C THR A 136 17.57 -2.62 2.21
N PHE A 137 16.74 -1.60 2.43
CA PHE A 137 15.37 -1.71 2.95
C PHE A 137 15.25 -2.47 4.27
N VAL A 138 16.25 -2.38 5.14
CA VAL A 138 16.22 -3.08 6.45
C VAL A 138 15.12 -2.53 7.38
N ASN A 139 14.54 -1.37 7.07
CA ASN A 139 13.31 -0.90 7.71
C ASN A 139 12.07 -1.77 7.42
N TRP A 140 12.11 -2.66 6.43
CA TRP A 140 11.02 -3.61 6.16
C TRP A 140 11.10 -4.90 6.98
N ILE A 141 12.18 -5.10 7.75
CA ILE A 141 12.30 -6.20 8.71
C ILE A 141 11.33 -5.98 9.87
N THR A 142 10.45 -6.94 10.12
CA THR A 142 9.43 -6.88 11.19
C THR A 142 9.75 -7.80 12.36
N ARG A 143 10.63 -8.79 12.16
CA ARG A 143 11.07 -9.70 13.20
C ARG A 143 12.52 -10.14 12.97
N ILE A 144 13.26 -10.30 14.05
CA ILE A 144 14.57 -10.97 14.06
C ILE A 144 14.49 -12.13 15.05
N THR A 145 14.91 -13.31 14.63
CA THR A 145 15.11 -14.47 15.50
C THR A 145 16.61 -14.65 15.73
N PHE A 146 17.02 -14.56 17.00
CA PHE A 146 18.37 -14.89 17.46
C PHE A 146 18.45 -16.39 17.80
N GLY A 147 19.67 -16.90 18.02
CA GLY A 147 19.89 -18.26 18.52
C GLY A 147 19.07 -18.57 19.77
N ASN A 148 18.65 -19.84 19.91
CA ASN A 148 17.71 -20.32 20.93
C ASN A 148 16.30 -19.71 20.80
N ASP A 149 15.85 -19.46 19.56
CA ASP A 149 14.51 -18.92 19.22
C ASP A 149 14.14 -17.62 19.94
N ALA A 150 15.13 -16.81 20.30
CA ALA A 150 14.90 -15.53 20.96
C ALA A 150 14.41 -14.49 19.93
N ILE A 151 13.12 -14.21 19.96
CA ILE A 151 12.43 -13.36 18.97
C ILE A 151 12.42 -11.89 19.42
N VAL A 152 12.72 -10.98 18.49
CA VAL A 152 12.57 -9.53 18.63
C VAL A 152 11.66 -8.98 17.55
N THR A 153 10.64 -8.21 17.95
CA THR A 153 9.73 -7.48 17.04
C THR A 153 9.72 -5.97 17.30
N GLU A 154 10.41 -5.52 18.35
CA GLU A 154 10.58 -4.10 18.68
C GLU A 154 12.03 -3.69 18.43
N PHE A 155 12.20 -2.60 17.68
CA PHE A 155 13.51 -2.11 17.24
C PHE A 155 13.81 -0.76 17.87
N VAL A 156 15.07 -0.52 18.18
CA VAL A 156 15.52 0.76 18.77
C VAL A 156 15.40 1.88 17.74
N SER A 157 15.79 1.61 16.49
CA SER A 157 15.60 2.51 15.37
C SER A 157 15.61 1.75 14.05
N LYS A 158 14.96 2.32 13.03
CA LYS A 158 14.88 1.77 11.68
C LYS A 158 15.10 2.88 10.66
N SER A 159 15.87 2.59 9.64
CA SER A 159 16.02 3.39 8.43
C SER A 159 16.17 2.44 7.24
N VAL A 160 16.14 2.97 6.01
CA VAL A 160 16.29 2.13 4.82
C VAL A 160 17.59 1.34 4.81
N THR A 161 18.67 1.87 5.39
CA THR A 161 20.00 1.24 5.34
C THR A 161 20.51 0.71 6.67
N GLU A 162 19.85 1.04 7.78
CA GLU A 162 20.30 0.70 9.12
C GLU A 162 19.13 0.31 10.04
N LEU A 163 19.30 -0.80 10.76
CA LEU A 163 18.37 -1.31 11.76
C LEU A 163 19.13 -1.52 13.07
N VAL A 164 18.71 -0.83 14.13
CA VAL A 164 19.30 -0.99 15.48
C VAL A 164 18.35 -1.82 16.33
N VAL A 165 18.87 -2.90 16.90
CA VAL A 165 18.11 -3.86 17.71
C VAL A 165 18.84 -4.17 19.00
N LYS A 166 18.09 -4.37 20.08
CA LYS A 166 18.63 -4.83 21.35
C LYS A 166 18.73 -6.36 21.34
N VAL A 167 19.91 -6.90 21.64
CA VAL A 167 20.12 -8.34 21.73
C VAL A 167 19.39 -8.89 22.95
N PRO A 168 18.52 -9.90 22.80
CA PRO A 168 17.86 -10.55 23.93
C PRO A 168 18.86 -11.12 24.94
N VAL A 169 18.55 -11.05 26.23
CA VAL A 169 19.42 -11.63 27.27
C VAL A 169 19.48 -13.16 27.24
N THR A 170 18.50 -13.78 26.57
CA THR A 170 18.40 -15.23 26.37
C THR A 170 18.96 -15.70 25.03
N ALA A 171 19.49 -14.78 24.21
CA ALA A 171 20.06 -15.12 22.91
C ALA A 171 21.33 -15.94 23.08
N THR A 172 21.52 -16.95 22.22
CA THR A 172 22.76 -17.72 22.13
C THR A 172 23.48 -17.43 20.83
N THR A 173 24.76 -17.80 20.76
CA THR A 173 25.54 -17.77 19.50
C THR A 173 24.82 -18.54 18.40
N GLY A 174 24.76 -17.97 17.20
CA GLY A 174 24.09 -18.55 16.04
C GLY A 174 23.91 -17.53 14.90
N THR A 175 23.41 -17.99 13.77
CA THR A 175 22.92 -17.10 12.70
C THR A 175 21.66 -16.37 13.16
N LEU A 176 21.37 -15.24 12.51
CA LEU A 176 20.14 -14.49 12.69
C LEU A 176 19.18 -14.80 11.54
N ILE A 177 17.90 -14.93 11.84
CA ILE A 177 16.85 -15.01 10.83
C ILE A 177 16.06 -13.70 10.85
N PHE A 178 16.11 -12.95 9.75
CA PHE A 178 15.37 -11.71 9.55
C PHE A 178 14.10 -11.99 8.75
N HIS A 179 12.94 -11.67 9.31
CA HIS A 179 11.67 -11.73 8.61
C HIS A 179 11.32 -10.34 8.07
N ALA A 180 11.27 -10.21 6.75
CA ALA A 180 10.76 -9.02 6.08
C ALA A 180 9.32 -9.25 5.61
N ASP A 181 8.45 -8.27 5.90
CA ASP A 181 7.08 -8.25 5.38
C ASP A 181 7.07 -7.60 3.98
N GLY A 182 5.91 -7.54 3.36
CA GLY A 182 5.74 -7.03 2.00
C GLY A 182 4.53 -7.67 1.34
N THR A 183 4.39 -7.49 0.04
CA THR A 183 3.46 -8.33 -0.73
C THR A 183 3.96 -9.76 -0.86
N GLU A 184 5.28 -9.95 -0.77
CA GLU A 184 5.97 -11.24 -0.78
C GLU A 184 6.89 -11.28 0.45
N PRO A 185 6.41 -11.78 1.60
CA PRO A 185 7.24 -11.91 2.79
C PRO A 185 8.38 -12.89 2.58
N VAL A 186 9.53 -12.63 3.21
CA VAL A 186 10.74 -13.44 3.07
C VAL A 186 11.49 -13.55 4.39
N ASP A 187 12.06 -14.73 4.64
CA ASP A 187 13.04 -14.95 5.70
C ASP A 187 14.45 -14.92 5.09
N ILE A 188 15.34 -14.14 5.68
CA ILE A 188 16.74 -13.97 5.27
C ILE A 188 17.59 -14.46 6.43
N GLU A 189 18.47 -15.43 6.19
CA GLU A 189 19.46 -15.86 7.18
C GLU A 189 20.73 -15.02 7.03
N SER A 190 21.39 -14.68 8.15
CA SER A 190 22.69 -14.00 8.10
C SER A 190 23.77 -14.94 7.57
N ASP A 191 24.64 -14.42 6.70
CA ASP A 191 25.79 -15.18 6.17
C ASP A 191 26.80 -15.54 7.26
N GLU A 192 26.93 -14.68 8.28
CA GLU A 192 27.86 -14.84 9.39
C GLU A 192 27.15 -15.24 10.68
N VAL A 193 27.85 -15.99 11.53
CA VAL A 193 27.41 -16.33 12.88
C VAL A 193 27.62 -15.13 13.80
N LEU A 194 26.61 -14.77 14.60
CA LEU A 194 26.74 -13.80 15.67
C LEU A 194 27.22 -14.50 16.95
N GLU A 195 28.45 -14.20 17.39
CA GLU A 195 28.97 -14.69 18.67
C GLU A 195 28.44 -13.86 19.85
N ILE A 196 27.70 -14.50 20.76
CA ILE A 196 27.21 -13.85 21.98
C ILE A 196 28.25 -14.01 23.10
N LYS A 197 28.62 -12.87 23.72
CA LYS A 197 29.55 -12.76 24.85
C LYS A 197 28.84 -12.40 26.15
#